data_AF-A0A9Q4Q2A3-F1
#
_entry.id   AF-A0A9Q4Q2A3-F1
#
_cell.length_a   1.000
_cell.length_b   1.000
_cell.length_c   1.000
_cell.angle_alpha   90.00
_cell.angle_beta   90.00
_cell.angle_gamma   90.00
#
_symmetry.space_group_name_H-M   'P 1'
#
loop_
_entity.id
_entity.type
_entity.pdbx_description
1 polymer ?
#
loop_
_entity_poly.entity_id
_entity_poly.type
_entity_poly.pdbx_seq_one_letter_code
_entity_poly.pdbx_strand_id
1 'polypeptide(L)'
;MGLGSTAKKIQTLSDRAEAMYKQVKKLQQRVTGLEEKADETHETVTRLDHQLTEQRALLLAIADEQGIDGEEILAEAAIDEAELEDETDAENADTTTAESEPAAEASETTAE
;
A
#
# COMPACT_ATOMS: atom_id res chain seq x y z
N MET A 1 50.43 14.27 19.01
CA MET A 1 49.00 14.53 18.68
C MET A 1 48.56 13.57 17.58
N GLY A 2 48.28 12.30 17.88
CA GLY A 2 47.98 11.32 16.81
C GLY A 2 47.17 10.12 17.29
N LEU A 3 47.63 9.44 18.35
CA LEU A 3 46.98 8.24 18.89
C LEU A 3 45.57 8.50 19.46
N GLY A 4 45.33 9.68 20.06
CA GLY A 4 44.00 10.05 20.58
C GLY A 4 42.95 10.28 19.49
N SER A 5 43.36 10.68 18.28
CA SER A 5 42.43 10.89 17.16
C SER A 5 41.93 9.56 16.56
N THR A 6 42.78 8.53 16.54
CA THR A 6 42.41 7.18 16.09
C THR A 6 41.52 6.47 17.10
N ALA A 7 41.83 6.58 18.40
CA ALA A 7 40.96 6.07 19.46
C ALA A 7 39.56 6.70 19.42
N LYS A 8 39.49 8.02 19.19
CA LYS A 8 38.21 8.74 19.05
C LYS A 8 37.43 8.31 17.81
N LYS A 9 38.09 8.07 16.67
CA LYS A 9 37.44 7.54 15.46
C LYS A 9 36.87 6.13 15.68
N ILE A 10 37.58 5.27 16.40
CA ILE A 10 37.10 3.93 16.76
C ILE A 10 35.87 4.03 17.66
N GLN A 11 35.90 4.92 18.67
CA GLN A 11 34.74 5.16 19.53
C GLN A 11 33.52 5.65 18.73
N THR A 12 33.68 6.65 17.86
CA THR A 12 32.57 7.16 17.04
C THR A 12 32.03 6.12 16.06
N LEU A 13 32.88 5.24 15.52
CA LEU A 13 32.45 4.12 14.69
C LEU A 13 31.60 3.14 15.50
N SER A 14 32.01 2.81 16.72
CA SER A 14 31.24 1.96 17.64
C SER A 14 29.90 2.58 18.01
N ASP A 15 29.87 3.87 18.35
CA ASP A 15 28.62 4.59 18.66
C ASP A 15 27.65 4.58 17.47
N ARG A 16 28.17 4.78 16.25
CA ARG A 16 27.37 4.74 15.02
C ARG A 16 26.88 3.32 14.70
N ALA A 17 27.71 2.31 14.92
CA ALA A 17 27.34 0.91 14.75
C ALA A 17 26.24 0.52 15.75
N GLU A 18 26.31 0.97 17.00
CA GLU A 18 25.27 0.75 18.01
C GLU A 18 23.95 1.42 17.61
N ALA A 19 24.00 2.66 17.13
CA ALA A 19 22.83 3.39 16.66
C ALA A 19 22.17 2.68 15.46
N MET A 20 22.97 2.22 14.49
CA MET A 20 22.48 1.44 13.34
C MET A 20 21.86 0.12 13.80
N TYR A 21 22.49 -0.61 14.71
CA TYR A 21 21.95 -1.86 15.25
C TYR A 21 20.57 -1.64 15.91
N LYS A 22 20.42 -0.59 16.72
CA LYS A 22 19.13 -0.22 17.32
C LYS A 22 18.08 0.11 16.25
N GLN A 23 18.46 0.81 15.20
CA GLN A 23 17.55 1.16 14.11
C GLN A 23 17.10 -0.07 13.31
N VAL A 24 18.02 -0.98 12.99
CA VAL A 24 17.71 -2.25 12.31
C VAL A 24 16.78 -3.10 13.18
N LYS A 25 17.04 -3.18 14.50
CA LYS A 25 16.16 -3.91 15.42
C LYS A 25 14.75 -3.32 15.45
N LYS A 26 14.61 -2.00 15.49
CA LYS A 26 13.30 -1.33 15.45
C LYS A 26 12.59 -1.58 14.11
N LEU A 27 13.33 -1.58 13.01
CA LEU A 27 12.79 -1.89 11.69
C LEU A 27 12.29 -3.34 11.63
N GLN A 28 13.08 -4.30 12.12
CA GLN A 28 12.68 -5.70 12.21
C GLN A 28 11.39 -5.86 13.00
N GLN A 29 11.30 -5.24 14.19
CA GLN A 29 10.08 -5.29 15.01
C GLN A 29 8.86 -4.71 14.27
N ARG A 30 9.06 -3.62 13.52
CA ARG A 30 7.98 -3.02 12.73
C ARG A 30 7.54 -3.92 11.59
N VAL A 31 8.47 -4.58 10.91
CA VAL A 31 8.17 -5.51 9.82
C VAL A 31 7.40 -6.71 10.35
N THR A 32 7.87 -7.35 11.42
CA THR A 32 7.14 -8.46 12.05
C THR A 32 5.75 -8.04 12.50
N GLY A 33 5.60 -6.87 13.12
CA GLY A 33 4.27 -6.37 13.50
C GLY A 33 3.38 -5.96 12.32
N LEU A 34 3.93 -5.71 11.13
CA LEU A 34 3.15 -5.50 9.91
C LEU A 34 2.71 -6.85 9.31
N GLU A 35 3.60 -7.83 9.31
CA GLU A 35 3.31 -9.20 8.86
C GLU A 35 2.17 -9.80 9.69
N GLU A 36 2.28 -9.76 11.02
CA GLU A 36 1.23 -10.25 11.93
C GLU A 36 -0.13 -9.58 11.66
N LYS A 37 -0.14 -8.26 11.47
CA LYS A 37 -1.40 -7.53 11.16
C LYS A 37 -1.95 -7.85 9.79
N ALA A 38 -1.09 -8.10 8.80
CA ALA A 38 -1.51 -8.50 7.48
C ALA A 38 -2.19 -9.88 7.53
N ASP A 39 -1.61 -10.81 8.29
CA ASP A 39 -2.19 -12.13 8.53
C ASP A 39 -3.55 -12.05 9.25
N GLU A 40 -3.66 -11.27 10.34
CA GLU A 40 -4.92 -11.02 11.05
C GLU A 40 -5.99 -10.38 10.15
N THR A 41 -5.57 -9.45 9.29
CA THR A 41 -6.46 -8.81 8.33
C THR A 41 -6.94 -9.82 7.28
N HIS A 42 -6.04 -10.66 6.77
CA HIS A 42 -6.38 -11.70 5.80
C HIS A 42 -7.37 -12.71 6.37
N GLU A 43 -7.18 -13.15 7.61
CA GLU A 43 -8.14 -14.02 8.30
C GLU A 43 -9.50 -13.33 8.47
N THR A 44 -9.49 -12.04 8.83
CA THR A 44 -10.72 -11.25 8.97
C THR A 44 -11.46 -11.12 7.65
N VAL A 45 -10.76 -10.80 6.55
CA VAL A 45 -11.34 -10.69 5.21
C VAL A 45 -11.92 -12.02 4.76
N THR A 46 -11.19 -13.12 4.96
CA THR A 46 -11.65 -14.47 4.60
C THR A 46 -12.94 -14.84 5.34
N ARG A 47 -13.02 -14.52 6.63
CA ARG A 47 -14.23 -14.74 7.43
C ARG A 47 -15.40 -13.87 6.95
N LEU A 48 -15.14 -12.61 6.61
CA LEU A 48 -16.16 -11.71 6.09
C LEU A 48 -16.68 -12.15 4.73
N ASP A 49 -15.81 -12.59 3.82
CA ASP A 49 -16.19 -13.12 2.51
C ASP A 49 -17.11 -14.33 2.62
N HIS A 50 -16.78 -15.24 3.54
CA HIS A 50 -17.64 -16.38 3.84
C HIS A 50 -19.02 -15.95 4.35
N GLN A 51 -19.07 -15.03 5.32
CA GLN A 51 -20.33 -14.52 5.88
C GLN A 51 -21.17 -13.77 4.84
N LEU A 52 -20.54 -12.99 3.95
CA LEU A 52 -21.22 -12.28 2.87
C LEU A 52 -21.80 -13.26 1.85
N THR A 53 -21.08 -14.33 1.53
CA THR A 53 -21.59 -15.38 0.64
C THR A 53 -22.82 -16.07 1.23
N GLU A 54 -22.79 -16.41 2.53
CA GLU A 54 -23.96 -16.98 3.23
C GLU A 54 -25.15 -16.02 3.24
N GLN A 55 -24.91 -14.73 3.52
CA GLN A 55 -25.95 -13.70 3.51
C GLN A 55 -26.54 -13.50 2.11
N ARG A 56 -25.70 -13.48 1.06
CA ARG A 56 -26.15 -13.41 -0.33
C ARG A 56 -27.05 -14.60 -0.67
N ALA A 57 -26.65 -15.81 -0.31
CA ALA A 57 -27.46 -17.01 -0.54
C ALA A 57 -28.82 -16.94 0.17
N LEU A 58 -28.85 -16.43 1.41
CA LEU A 58 -30.10 -16.22 2.14
C LEU A 58 -30.99 -15.16 1.48
N LEU A 59 -30.41 -14.04 1.03
CA LEU A 59 -31.16 -12.98 0.35
C LEU A 59 -31.76 -13.46 -0.98
N LEU A 60 -31.02 -14.25 -1.75
CA LEU A 60 -31.52 -14.88 -2.98
C LEU A 60 -32.70 -15.82 -2.69
N ALA A 61 -32.58 -16.66 -1.67
CA ALA A 61 -33.69 -17.53 -1.27
C ALA A 61 -34.95 -16.74 -0.87
N ILE A 62 -34.78 -15.60 -0.18
CA ILE A 62 -35.91 -14.71 0.17
C ILE A 62 -36.46 -14.01 -1.09
N ALA A 63 -35.61 -13.60 -2.03
CA ALA A 63 -36.02 -12.97 -3.28
C ALA A 63 -36.89 -13.93 -4.12
N ASP A 64 -36.45 -15.18 -4.25
CA ASP A 64 -37.20 -16.25 -4.91
C ASP A 64 -38.59 -16.44 -4.29
N GLU A 65 -38.69 -16.46 -2.95
CA GLU A 65 -39.96 -16.58 -2.24
C GLU A 65 -40.91 -15.40 -2.51
N GLN A 66 -40.37 -14.21 -2.77
CA GLN A 66 -41.12 -12.99 -3.06
C GLN A 66 -41.39 -12.80 -4.56
N GLY A 67 -40.89 -13.70 -5.42
CA GLY A 67 -41.00 -13.60 -6.87
C GLY A 67 -40.16 -12.47 -7.47
N ILE A 68 -39.05 -12.13 -6.82
CA ILE A 68 -38.05 -11.17 -7.30
C ILE A 68 -36.88 -11.96 -7.91
N ASP A 69 -36.45 -11.61 -9.11
CA ASP A 69 -35.26 -12.18 -9.74
C ASP A 69 -34.00 -11.52 -9.12
N GLY A 70 -33.44 -12.17 -8.09
CA GLY A 70 -32.27 -11.66 -7.38
C GLY A 70 -30.99 -11.70 -8.23
N GLU A 71 -30.89 -12.68 -9.12
CA GLU A 71 -29.78 -12.86 -10.05
C GLU A 71 -29.71 -11.75 -11.08
N GLU A 72 -30.85 -11.33 -11.63
CA GLU A 72 -30.94 -10.16 -12.53
C GLU A 72 -30.47 -8.88 -11.82
N ILE A 73 -30.95 -8.63 -10.60
CA ILE A 73 -30.56 -7.44 -9.81
C ILE A 73 -29.04 -7.42 -9.54
N LEU A 74 -28.45 -8.57 -9.22
CA LEU A 74 -27.02 -8.67 -8.96
C LEU A 74 -26.18 -8.51 -10.23
N ALA A 75 -26.70 -8.92 -11.38
CA ALA A 75 -26.04 -8.70 -12.67
C ALA A 75 -26.04 -7.21 -13.03
N GLU A 76 -27.17 -6.52 -12.86
CA GLU A 76 -27.26 -5.06 -13.10
C GLU A 76 -26.30 -4.30 -12.19
N ALA A 77 -26.29 -4.61 -10.89
CA ALA A 77 -25.40 -3.96 -9.93
C ALA A 77 -23.90 -4.17 -10.27
N ALA A 78 -23.54 -5.31 -10.86
CA ALA A 78 -22.17 -5.58 -11.30
C ALA A 78 -21.79 -4.78 -12.56
N ILE A 79 -22.76 -4.46 -13.42
CA ILE A 79 -22.57 -3.58 -14.58
C ILE A 79 -22.39 -2.15 -14.10
N ASP A 80 -23.27 -1.66 -13.23
CA ASP A 80 -23.19 -0.31 -12.65
C ASP A 80 -21.82 -0.05 -12.00
N GLU A 81 -21.29 -1.01 -11.23
CA GLU A 81 -19.95 -0.90 -10.62
C GLU A 81 -18.84 -0.81 -11.68
N ALA A 82 -18.90 -1.65 -12.72
CA ALA A 82 -17.90 -1.65 -13.79
C ALA A 82 -17.92 -0.34 -14.59
N GLU A 83 -19.10 0.23 -14.84
CA GLU A 83 -19.24 1.53 -15.51
C GLU A 83 -18.66 2.68 -14.67
N LEU A 84 -18.85 2.65 -13.34
CA LEU A 84 -18.24 3.62 -12.43
C LEU A 84 -16.71 3.52 -12.42
N GLU A 85 -16.15 2.31 -12.42
CA GLU A 85 -14.70 2.11 -12.49
C GLU A 85 -14.12 2.69 -13.79
N ASP A 86 -14.76 2.43 -14.94
CA ASP A 86 -14.34 2.96 -16.26
C ASP A 86 -14.39 4.50 -16.32
N GLU A 87 -15.39 5.13 -15.70
CA GLU A 87 -15.49 6.60 -15.61
C GLU A 87 -14.36 7.20 -14.75
N THR A 88 -13.99 6.56 -13.64
CA THR A 88 -12.90 7.04 -12.78
C THR A 88 -11.51 6.92 -13.40
N ASP A 89 -11.29 5.91 -14.25
CA ASP A 89 -10.02 5.74 -14.98
C ASP A 89 -9.90 6.74 -16.14
N ALA A 90 -11.02 7.13 -16.76
CA ALA A 90 -11.07 8.17 -17.79
C ALA A 90 -10.76 9.57 -17.24
N GLU A 91 -11.19 9.90 -16.02
CA GLU A 91 -10.91 11.20 -15.37
C GLU A 91 -9.43 11.36 -14.93
N ASN A 92 -8.72 10.26 -14.65
CA ASN A 92 -7.28 10.32 -14.30
C ASN A 92 -6.35 10.46 -15.52
N ALA A 93 -6.82 10.14 -16.73
CA ALA A 93 -6.01 10.20 -17.94
C ALA A 93 -5.77 11.63 -18.46
N ASP A 94 -6.59 12.62 -18.06
CA ASP A 94 -6.51 14.00 -18.58
C ASP A 94 -5.49 14.90 -17.83
N THR A 95 -4.92 14.44 -16.70
CA THR A 95 -4.06 15.29 -15.85
C THR A 95 -2.55 15.19 -16.10
N THR A 96 -2.09 14.57 -17.21
CA THR A 96 -0.64 14.40 -17.49
C THR A 96 -0.11 15.10 -18.76
N THR A 97 -0.90 15.95 -19.43
CA THR A 97 -0.42 16.67 -20.63
C THR A 97 -0.50 18.19 -20.51
N ALA A 98 0.28 18.77 -19.58
CA ALA A 98 0.74 20.16 -19.68
C ALA A 98 1.80 20.45 -18.60
N GLU A 99 3.09 20.22 -18.90
CA GLU A 99 4.13 21.25 -18.88
C GLU A 99 5.47 20.62 -19.32
N SER A 100 5.81 20.85 -20.59
CA SER A 100 7.15 20.61 -21.11
C SER A 100 7.98 21.87 -20.89
N GLU A 101 8.94 21.87 -19.96
CA GLU A 101 10.15 22.70 -20.01
C GLU A 101 11.31 21.99 -19.28
N PRO A 102 12.36 21.50 -19.98
CA PRO A 102 13.62 21.19 -19.34
C PRO A 102 14.47 22.47 -19.29
N ALA A 103 14.46 23.17 -18.16
CA ALA A 103 15.46 24.21 -17.89
C ALA A 103 16.82 23.53 -17.69
N ALA A 104 17.58 23.46 -18.77
CA ALA A 104 19.01 23.24 -18.74
C ALA A 104 19.70 24.46 -18.12
N GLU A 105 20.38 24.29 -17.00
CA GLU A 105 21.60 25.04 -16.73
C GLU A 105 22.59 24.19 -15.92
N ALA A 106 23.68 23.86 -16.61
CA ALA A 106 24.83 23.17 -16.08
C ALA A 106 25.62 24.11 -15.15
N SER A 107 26.14 23.57 -14.05
CA SER A 107 27.33 24.13 -13.40
C SER A 107 28.26 22.97 -13.08
N GLU A 108 29.06 22.67 -14.10
CA GLU A 108 30.17 21.76 -14.10
C GLU A 108 31.30 22.32 -13.24
N THR A 109 31.66 21.56 -12.22
CA THR A 109 32.92 21.67 -11.47
C THR A 109 34.11 21.61 -12.44
N THR A 110 34.95 22.65 -12.47
CA THR A 110 36.28 22.55 -13.11
C THR A 110 37.34 23.13 -12.16
N ALA A 111 38.43 22.39 -12.07
CA ALA A 111 39.53 22.54 -11.13
C ALA A 111 40.51 23.66 -11.48
N GLU A 112 41.10 24.28 -10.45
CA GLU A 112 42.50 24.71 -10.40
C GLU A 112 43.03 24.56 -8.97
#